data_AF-A0AAV4ICJ5-F1
#
_entry.id   AF-A0AAV4ICJ5-F1
#
_cell.length_a   1.000
_cell.length_b   1.000
_cell.length_c   1.000
_cell.angle_alpha   90.00
_cell.angle_beta   90.00
_cell.angle_gamma   90.00
#
_symmetry.space_group_name_H-M   'P 1'
#
loop_
_entity.id
_entity.type
_entity.pdbx_description
1 polymer ?
#
loop_
_entity_poly.entity_id
_entity_poly.type
_entity_poly.pdbx_seq_one_letter_code
_entity_poly.pdbx_strand_id
1 'polypeptide(L)'
;LLNRSTYSCSTVRSNRRHWPQDLKGNLDPGECKMRQVGNLVACFWRDKHAICTLSTNVSPRLETADRRSKEGVIQKQIPTPILVYNNNMAG
;
A
#
# COMPACT_ATOMS: atom_id res chain seq x y z
N LEU A 1 6.87 10.99 -15.69
CA LEU A 1 7.03 11.11 -14.22
C LEU A 1 8.49 10.86 -13.84
N LEU A 2 8.97 9.61 -13.89
CA LEU A 2 10.33 9.28 -13.45
C LEU A 2 11.44 10.02 -14.21
N ASN A 3 11.32 10.21 -15.52
CA ASN A 3 12.30 10.99 -16.31
C ASN A 3 12.37 12.48 -15.93
N ARG A 4 11.41 12.98 -15.15
CA ARG A 4 11.37 14.35 -14.62
C ARG A 4 11.62 14.37 -13.10
N SER A 5 12.19 13.28 -12.55
CA SER A 5 12.41 13.09 -11.11
C SER A 5 11.15 13.29 -10.26
N THR A 6 9.98 13.04 -10.85
CA THR A 6 8.70 13.14 -10.15
C THR A 6 8.22 11.74 -9.80
N TYR A 7 8.04 11.49 -8.51
CA TYR A 7 7.54 10.22 -8.00
C TYR A 7 6.04 10.31 -7.71
N SER A 8 5.36 9.16 -7.68
CA SER A 8 3.95 9.05 -7.36
C SER A 8 3.73 8.03 -6.25
N CYS A 9 2.82 8.34 -5.33
CA CYS A 9 2.20 7.38 -4.42
C CYS A 9 0.69 7.66 -4.41
N SER A 10 -0.12 6.65 -4.69
CA SER A 10 -1.57 6.86 -4.80
C SER A 10 -2.34 5.56 -4.58
N THR A 11 -3.61 5.73 -4.20
CA THR A 11 -4.59 4.64 -4.21
C THR A 11 -5.13 4.44 -5.63
N VAL A 12 -5.38 3.19 -5.98
CA VAL A 12 -5.90 2.80 -7.29
C VAL A 12 -7.19 2.00 -7.09
N ARG A 13 -8.15 2.14 -8.00
CA ARG A 13 -9.35 1.29 -7.97
C ARG A 13 -8.98 -0.16 -8.30
N SER A 14 -9.51 -1.11 -7.54
CA SER A 14 -9.24 -2.54 -7.73
C SER A 14 -9.69 -3.06 -9.10
N ASN A 15 -10.68 -2.44 -9.74
CA ASN A 15 -11.15 -2.77 -11.08
C ASN A 15 -10.41 -2.01 -12.20
N ARG A 16 -9.32 -1.30 -11.90
CA ARG A 16 -8.52 -0.60 -12.92
C ARG A 16 -8.00 -1.60 -13.95
N ARG A 17 -8.19 -1.29 -15.24
CA ARG A 17 -7.64 -2.05 -16.36
C ARG A 17 -6.12 -2.22 -16.17
N HIS A 18 -5.63 -3.44 -16.40
CA HIS A 18 -4.22 -3.83 -16.23
C HIS A 18 -3.69 -3.91 -14.79
N TRP A 19 -4.56 -3.92 -13.76
CA TRP A 19 -4.13 -4.30 -12.42
C TRP A 19 -3.67 -5.77 -12.39
N PRO A 20 -2.55 -6.12 -11.72
CA PRO A 20 -2.07 -7.50 -11.65
C PRO A 20 -3.13 -8.41 -11.00
N GLN A 21 -3.67 -9.35 -11.78
CA GLN A 21 -4.74 -10.26 -11.34
C GLN A 21 -4.26 -11.20 -10.22
N ASP A 22 -2.98 -11.57 -10.23
CA ASP A 22 -2.29 -12.39 -9.23
C ASP A 22 -2.26 -11.74 -7.83
N LEU A 23 -2.29 -10.41 -7.77
CA LEU A 23 -2.39 -9.67 -6.51
C LEU A 23 -3.81 -9.66 -5.96
N LYS A 24 -4.83 -9.88 -6.80
CA LYS A 24 -6.22 -9.93 -6.35
C LYS A 24 -6.49 -11.28 -5.69
N GLY A 25 -7.22 -11.26 -4.60
CA GLY A 25 -7.66 -12.47 -3.93
C GLY A 25 -8.27 -12.17 -2.58
N ASN A 26 -8.69 -13.24 -1.90
CA ASN A 26 -9.08 -13.14 -0.50
C ASN A 26 -7.80 -13.01 0.32
N LEU A 27 -7.73 -11.92 1.07
CA LEU A 27 -6.72 -11.68 2.10
C LEU A 27 -7.45 -11.67 3.44
N ASP A 28 -6.78 -12.13 4.49
CA ASP A 28 -7.25 -11.91 5.84
C ASP A 28 -6.95 -10.47 6.30
N PRO A 29 -7.69 -9.92 7.28
CA PRO A 29 -7.39 -8.60 7.81
C PRO A 29 -5.95 -8.50 8.33
N GLY A 30 -5.20 -7.53 7.82
CA GLY A 30 -3.79 -7.31 8.10
C GLY A 30 -2.85 -7.82 7.00
N GLU A 31 -3.29 -8.76 6.17
CA GLU A 31 -2.46 -9.35 5.12
C GLU A 31 -2.31 -8.45 3.90
N CYS A 32 -1.17 -8.61 3.21
CA CYS A 32 -0.90 -7.92 1.95
C CYS A 32 -0.26 -8.84 0.92
N LYS A 33 -0.42 -8.47 -0.35
CA LYS A 33 0.37 -8.96 -1.47
C LYS A 33 1.02 -7.76 -2.16
N MET A 34 2.30 -7.87 -2.46
CA MET A 34 3.07 -6.83 -3.12
C MET A 34 3.81 -7.40 -4.32
N ARG A 35 3.91 -6.60 -5.38
CA ARG A 35 4.72 -6.91 -6.56
C ARG A 35 5.49 -5.67 -6.97
N GLN A 36 6.74 -5.87 -7.36
CA GLN A 36 7.60 -4.81 -7.85
C GLN A 36 8.08 -5.13 -9.27
N VAL A 37 8.09 -4.11 -10.12
CA VAL A 37 8.75 -4.14 -11.43
C VAL A 37 9.55 -2.86 -11.58
N GLY A 38 10.88 -2.97 -11.57
CA GLY A 38 11.77 -1.81 -11.49
C GLY A 38 11.44 -0.96 -10.26
N ASN A 39 11.16 0.33 -10.47
CA ASN A 39 10.81 1.25 -9.39
C ASN A 39 9.31 1.28 -9.05
N LEU A 40 8.47 0.55 -9.79
CA LEU A 40 7.02 0.54 -9.59
C LEU A 40 6.62 -0.59 -8.64
N VAL A 41 5.97 -0.23 -7.53
CA VAL A 41 5.41 -1.16 -6.55
C VAL A 41 3.88 -1.10 -6.62
N ALA A 42 3.28 -2.26 -6.88
CA ALA A 42 1.85 -2.49 -6.72
C ALA A 42 1.62 -3.24 -5.41
N CYS A 43 0.72 -2.74 -4.57
CA CYS A 43 0.37 -3.36 -3.30
C CYS A 43 -1.15 -3.52 -3.20
N PHE A 44 -1.57 -4.71 -2.78
CA PHE A 44 -2.94 -5.02 -2.39
C PHE A 44 -2.93 -5.40 -0.91
N TRP A 45 -3.65 -4.65 -0.09
CA TRP A 45 -3.70 -4.85 1.36
C TRP A 45 -5.12 -4.85 1.82
N ARG A 46 -5.45 -5.72 2.78
CA ARG A 46 -6.75 -5.71 3.41
C ARG A 46 -6.58 -5.38 4.87
N ASP A 47 -7.26 -4.33 5.31
CA ASP A 47 -7.53 -4.11 6.73
C ASP A 47 -9.01 -4.36 6.98
N LYS A 48 -9.77 -3.31 7.34
CA LYS A 48 -11.24 -3.36 7.29
C LYS A 48 -11.76 -3.53 5.87
N HIS A 49 -11.10 -2.87 4.91
CA HIS A 49 -11.42 -2.94 3.49
C HIS A 49 -10.14 -3.19 2.69
N ALA A 50 -10.31 -3.80 1.51
CA ALA A 50 -9.21 -4.01 0.58
C ALA A 50 -8.86 -2.70 -0.14
N ILE A 51 -7.58 -2.38 -0.20
CA ILE A 51 -7.04 -1.18 -0.83
C ILE A 51 -5.93 -1.60 -1.80
N CYS A 52 -5.98 -1.05 -3.01
CA CYS A 52 -4.88 -1.14 -3.97
C CYS A 52 -4.07 0.16 -3.94
N THR A 53 -2.75 0.06 -3.91
CA THR A 53 -1.86 1.22 -4.04
C THR A 53 -0.82 1.00 -5.12
N LEU A 54 -0.43 2.08 -5.78
CA LEU A 54 0.65 2.12 -6.74
C LEU A 54 1.63 3.20 -6.33
N SER A 55 2.88 2.83 -6.17
CA SER A 55 3.94 3.73 -5.72
C SER A 55 5.19 3.55 -6.56
N THR A 56 5.91 4.66 -6.80
CA THR A 56 7.23 4.65 -7.45
C THR A 56 8.37 5.08 -6.52
N ASN A 57 8.09 5.36 -5.25
CA ASN A 57 9.02 5.96 -4.29
C ASN A 57 9.37 5.07 -3.10
N VAL A 58 8.87 3.84 -3.05
CA VAL A 58 9.10 2.94 -1.92
C VAL A 58 9.48 1.54 -2.37
N SER A 59 10.05 0.76 -1.44
CA SER A 59 10.25 -0.68 -1.60
C SER A 59 9.07 -1.47 -1.01
N PRO A 60 8.77 -2.68 -1.50
CA PRO A 60 7.68 -3.52 -1.02
C PRO A 60 8.05 -4.18 0.32
N ARG A 61 7.94 -3.44 1.42
CA ARG A 61 8.23 -3.93 2.78
C ARG A 61 7.02 -3.71 3.69
N LEU A 62 7.01 -4.43 4.81
CA LEU A 62 6.10 -4.20 5.92
C LEU A 62 6.84 -3.40 6.99
N GLU A 63 6.17 -2.42 7.55
CA GLU A 63 6.66 -1.61 8.66
C GLU A 63 5.70 -1.69 9.83
N THR A 64 6.25 -1.73 11.03
CA THR A 64 5.46 -1.70 12.26
C THR A 64 5.08 -0.25 12.56
N ALA A 65 3.78 0.02 12.69
CA ALA A 65 3.27 1.32 13.07
C ALA A 65 2.33 1.20 14.26
N ASP A 66 2.46 2.16 15.17
CA ASP A 66 1.56 2.30 16.32
C ASP A 66 0.19 2.80 15.84
N ARG A 67 -0.87 2.16 16.34
CA ARG A 67 -2.26 2.51 16.05
C ARG A 67 -3.05 2.57 17.35
N ARG A 68 -3.88 3.61 17.48
CA ARG A 68 -4.79 3.72 18.61
C ARG A 68 -5.98 2.78 18.40
N SER A 69 -6.16 1.88 19.34
CA SER A 69 -7.34 1.03 19.51
C SER A 69 -8.10 1.46 20.76
N LYS A 70 -9.28 0.86 21.00
CA LYS A 70 -10.06 1.06 22.22
C LYS A 70 -9.30 0.62 23.49
N GLU A 71 -8.43 -0.37 23.35
CA GLU A 71 -7.63 -0.97 24.42
C GLU A 71 -6.28 -0.27 24.65
N GLY A 72 -5.98 0.78 23.89
CA GLY A 72 -4.70 1.50 23.97
C GLY A 72 -3.96 1.53 22.63
N VAL A 73 -2.64 1.61 22.67
CA VAL A 73 -1.80 1.61 21.45
C VAL A 73 -1.43 0.18 21.09
N ILE A 74 -1.78 -0.24 19.88
CA ILE A 74 -1.41 -1.54 19.31
C ILE A 74 -0.37 -1.35 18.21
N GLN A 75 0.56 -2.29 18.11
CA GLN A 75 1.52 -2.35 17.01
C GLN A 75 0.92 -3.14 15.86
N LYS A 76 0.96 -2.57 14.65
CA LYS A 76 0.43 -3.21 13.45
C LYS A 76 1.43 -3.16 12.31
N GLN A 77 1.57 -4.27 11.61
CA GLN A 77 2.34 -4.31 10.36
C GLN A 77 1.51 -3.71 9.23
N ILE A 78 2.10 -2.74 8.53
CA ILE A 78 1.46 -1.99 7.45
C ILE A 78 2.44 -1.94 6.27
N PRO A 79 1.98 -2.17 5.03
CA PRO A 79 2.83 -2.00 3.86
C PRO A 79 3.38 -0.58 3.72
N THR A 80 4.67 -0.44 3.44
CA THR A 80 5.33 0.87 3.25
C THR A 80 4.60 1.77 2.24
N PRO A 81 4.10 1.30 1.08
CA PRO A 81 3.35 2.15 0.14
C PRO A 81 2.11 2.82 0.76
N ILE A 82 1.47 2.14 1.71
CA ILE A 82 0.26 2.61 2.37
C ILE A 82 0.61 3.58 3.49
N LEU A 83 1.66 3.26 4.26
CA LEU A 83 2.15 4.14 5.32
C LEU A 83 2.58 5.49 4.74
N VAL A 84 3.38 5.48 3.67
CA VAL A 84 3.85 6.70 3.00
C VAL A 84 2.68 7.49 2.42
N TYR A 85 1.70 6.84 1.80
CA TYR A 85 0.50 7.52 1.31
C TYR A 85 -0.25 8.23 2.45
N ASN A 86 -0.56 7.52 3.54
CA ASN A 86 -1.31 8.08 4.66
C ASN A 86 -0.58 9.24 5.34
N ASN A 87 0.75 9.19 5.43
CA ASN A 87 1.54 10.27 6.04
C ASN A 87 1.61 11.54 5.19
N ASN A 88 1.35 11.45 3.87
CA ASN A 88 1.51 12.56 2.93
C ASN A 88 0.21 12.93 2.18
N MET A 89 -0.93 12.32 2.53
CA MET A 89 -2.20 12.56 1.83
C MET A 89 -2.93 13.83 2.29
N ALA A 90 -2.63 14.33 3.49
CA ALA A 90 -3.19 15.57 4.03
C ALA A 90 -2.15 16.68 3.81
N GLY A 91 -2.16 17.25 2.60
CA GLY A 91 -1.29 18.37 2.23
C GLY A 91 -1.53 19.63 3.05
#